data_AF-A0A9E4MRR3-F1
#
_entry.id   AF-A0A9E4MRR3-F1
#
_cell.length_a   1.000
_cell.length_b   1.000
_cell.length_c   1.000
_cell.angle_alpha   90.00
_cell.angle_beta   90.00
_cell.angle_gamma   90.00
#
_symmetry.space_group_name_H-M   'P 1'
#
loop_
_entity.id
_entity.type
_entity.pdbx_description
1 polymer ?
#
loop_
_entity_poly.entity_id
_entity_poly.type
_entity_poly.pdbx_seq_one_letter_code
_entity_poly.pdbx_strand_id
1 'polypeptide(L)'
;MMTIDSQEVEDSIKILEEFIKGNPKTQELKRALAVKLVLKKYRYEKIKQILSVSLGFISKWSTAYRSGGLEALKSAYKGKRGY
;
A
#
# COMPACT_ATOMS: atom_id res chain seq x y z
N MET A 1 16.83 -25.42 -6.10
CA MET A 1 15.39 -25.12 -6.22
C MET A 1 14.88 -24.80 -4.82
N MET A 2 14.50 -23.54 -4.56
CA MET A 2 13.93 -23.13 -3.28
C MET A 2 12.98 -21.97 -3.55
N THR A 3 11.71 -22.28 -3.79
CA THR A 3 10.62 -21.32 -4.03
C THR A 3 9.92 -21.05 -2.70
N ILE A 4 10.60 -20.36 -1.80
CA ILE A 4 9.99 -19.84 -0.56
C ILE A 4 10.03 -18.34 -0.72
N ASP A 5 8.94 -17.72 -1.19
CA ASP A 5 8.66 -16.26 -1.08
C ASP A 5 7.39 -15.82 -1.87
N SER A 6 6.71 -16.72 -2.61
CA SER A 6 5.55 -16.31 -3.41
C SER A 6 4.23 -16.25 -2.62
N GLN A 7 4.06 -17.04 -1.56
CA GLN A 7 2.76 -17.17 -0.88
C GLN A 7 2.42 -15.97 0.04
N GLU A 8 3.39 -15.43 0.78
CA GLU A 8 3.11 -14.31 1.71
C GLU A 8 2.81 -12.99 1.00
N VAL A 9 3.46 -12.77 -0.15
CA VAL A 9 3.18 -11.61 -1.01
C VAL A 9 1.78 -11.73 -1.59
N GLU A 10 1.35 -12.93 -1.96
CA GLU A 10 0.03 -13.18 -2.56
C GLU A 10 -1.10 -13.04 -1.54
N ASP A 11 -0.89 -13.47 -0.30
CA ASP A 11 -1.85 -13.25 0.79
C ASP A 11 -2.03 -11.76 1.11
N SER A 12 -0.92 -11.01 1.18
CA SER A 12 -0.94 -9.55 1.33
C SER A 12 -1.68 -8.86 0.17
N ILE A 13 -1.52 -9.37 -1.06
CA ILE A 13 -2.25 -8.88 -2.23
C ILE A 13 -3.74 -9.17 -2.12
N LYS A 14 -4.14 -10.37 -1.69
CA LYS A 14 -5.56 -10.73 -1.50
C LYS A 14 -6.23 -9.85 -0.47
N ILE A 15 -5.60 -9.63 0.68
CA ILE A 15 -6.12 -8.75 1.74
C ILE A 15 -6.31 -7.32 1.18
N LEU A 16 -5.36 -6.83 0.38
CA LEU A 16 -5.48 -5.52 -0.27
C LEU A 16 -6.62 -5.50 -1.31
N GLU A 17 -6.84 -6.59 -2.05
CA GLU A 17 -7.93 -6.68 -3.02
C GLU A 17 -9.31 -6.76 -2.37
N GLU A 18 -9.46 -7.50 -1.28
CA GLU A 18 -10.68 -7.50 -0.48
C GLU A 18 -10.95 -6.10 0.11
N PHE A 19 -9.90 -5.42 0.55
CA PHE A 19 -10.02 -4.03 1.02
C PHE A 19 -10.45 -3.08 -0.10
N ILE A 20 -9.93 -3.23 -1.32
CA ILE A 20 -10.36 -2.44 -2.49
C ILE A 20 -11.82 -2.75 -2.86
N LYS A 21 -12.24 -4.01 -2.76
CA LYS A 21 -13.62 -4.45 -3.03
C LYS A 21 -14.63 -3.89 -2.02
N GLY A 22 -14.18 -3.57 -0.80
CA GLY A 22 -14.95 -2.84 0.21
C GLY A 22 -15.30 -1.38 -0.16
N ASN A 23 -14.98 -0.93 -1.38
CA ASN A 23 -15.23 0.41 -1.91
C ASN A 23 -14.74 1.56 -0.99
N PRO A 24 -13.47 1.53 -0.55
CA PRO A 24 -12.90 2.58 0.29
C PRO A 24 -12.70 3.87 -0.53
N LYS A 25 -12.40 5.00 0.12
CA LYS A 25 -12.25 6.28 -0.60
C LYS A 25 -11.18 6.17 -1.67
N THR A 26 -11.32 6.93 -2.75
CA THR A 26 -10.37 7.00 -3.88
C THR A 26 -8.91 7.17 -3.43
N GLN A 27 -8.67 7.84 -2.31
CA GLN A 27 -7.34 7.98 -1.72
C GLN A 27 -6.81 6.69 -1.09
N GLU A 28 -7.64 5.94 -0.36
CA GLU A 28 -7.26 4.66 0.27
C GLU A 28 -6.97 3.60 -0.80
N LEU A 29 -7.76 3.59 -1.87
CA LEU A 29 -7.56 2.72 -3.04
C LEU A 29 -6.18 2.97 -3.69
N LYS A 30 -5.81 4.24 -3.89
CA LYS A 30 -4.48 4.62 -4.41
C LYS A 30 -3.33 4.20 -3.48
N ARG A 31 -3.53 4.25 -2.16
CA ARG A 31 -2.52 3.82 -1.17
C ARG A 31 -2.34 2.31 -1.21
N ALA A 32 -3.44 1.57 -1.18
CA ALA A 32 -3.45 0.12 -1.25
C ALA A 32 -2.76 -0.36 -2.54
N LEU A 33 -3.06 0.26 -3.69
CA LEU A 33 -2.40 -0.05 -4.96
C LEU A 33 -0.90 0.29 -4.95
N ALA A 34 -0.51 1.42 -4.38
CA ALA A 34 0.90 1.80 -4.30
C ALA A 34 1.70 0.77 -3.47
N VAL A 35 1.17 0.37 -2.31
CA VAL A 35 1.80 -0.66 -1.46
C VAL A 35 1.81 -2.02 -2.15
N LYS A 36 0.71 -2.44 -2.79
CA LYS A 36 0.63 -3.67 -3.59
C LYS A 36 1.76 -3.74 -4.63
N LEU A 37 2.01 -2.65 -5.33
CA LEU A 37 3.07 -2.58 -6.34
C LEU A 37 4.48 -2.60 -5.73
N VAL A 38 4.67 -1.95 -4.57
CA VAL A 38 5.94 -2.02 -3.84
C VAL A 38 6.24 -3.45 -3.37
N LEU A 39 5.23 -4.16 -2.85
CA LEU A 39 5.36 -5.57 -2.45
C LEU A 39 5.71 -6.48 -3.64
N LYS A 40 5.15 -6.20 -4.82
CA LYS A 40 5.54 -6.86 -6.08
C LYS A 40 6.93 -6.44 -6.59
N LYS A 41 7.72 -5.71 -5.81
CA LYS A 41 9.06 -5.17 -6.16
C LYS A 41 9.08 -4.33 -7.43
N TYR A 42 8.00 -3.62 -7.74
CA TYR A 42 8.00 -2.67 -8.84
C TYR A 42 8.86 -1.46 -8.51
N ARG A 43 9.53 -0.90 -9.53
CA ARG A 43 10.29 0.35 -9.41
C ARG A 43 9.34 1.50 -9.10
N TYR A 44 9.73 2.36 -8.16
CA TYR A 44 8.95 3.55 -7.77
C TYR A 44 8.57 4.45 -8.95
N GLU A 45 9.44 4.55 -9.97
CA GLU A 45 9.22 5.30 -11.21
C GLU A 45 7.99 4.77 -11.98
N LYS A 46 7.89 3.45 -12.10
CA LYS A 46 6.78 2.78 -12.81
C LYS A 46 5.48 2.92 -12.03
N ILE A 47 5.53 2.81 -10.71
CA ILE A 47 4.38 3.01 -9.82
C ILE A 47 3.85 4.45 -9.92
N LYS A 48 4.77 5.43 -9.92
CA LYS A 48 4.44 6.84 -10.13
C LYS A 48 3.71 7.04 -11.45
N GLN A 49 4.19 6.44 -12.54
CA GLN A 49 3.56 6.57 -13.85
C GLN A 49 2.19 5.89 -13.92
N ILE A 50 2.03 4.70 -13.33
CA ILE A 50 0.76 3.94 -13.33
C ILE A 50 -0.31 4.65 -12.49
N LEU A 51 0.02 5.11 -11.29
CA LEU A 51 -0.94 5.74 -10.38
C LEU A 51 -1.00 7.27 -10.50
N SER A 52 -0.10 7.89 -11.25
CA SER A 52 0.09 9.34 -11.31
C SER A 52 0.26 9.97 -9.90
N VAL A 53 1.08 9.33 -9.06
CA VAL A 53 1.36 9.76 -7.67
C VAL A 53 2.84 10.11 -7.49
N SER A 54 3.15 11.00 -6.55
CA SER A 54 4.53 11.36 -6.24
C SER A 54 5.32 10.23 -5.57
N LEU A 55 6.64 10.19 -5.78
CA LEU A 55 7.54 9.23 -5.11
C LEU A 55 7.42 9.31 -3.58
N GLY A 56 7.31 10.53 -3.03
CA GLY A 56 7.08 10.75 -1.59
C GLY A 56 5.75 10.16 -1.09
N PHE A 57 4.73 10.06 -1.96
CA PHE A 57 3.48 9.37 -1.62
C PHE A 57 3.74 7.87 -1.45
N ILE A 58 4.45 7.25 -2.41
CA ILE A 58 4.74 5.81 -2.38
C ILE A 58 5.61 5.47 -1.16
N SER A 59 6.67 6.24 -0.93
CA SER A 59 7.57 6.03 0.22
C SER A 59 6.82 6.15 1.54
N LYS A 60 5.97 7.18 1.70
CA LYS A 60 5.19 7.39 2.91
C LYS A 60 4.28 6.21 3.24
N TRP A 61 3.56 5.69 2.24
CA TRP A 61 2.62 4.59 2.45
C TRP A 61 3.30 3.23 2.54
N SER A 62 4.44 3.04 1.87
CA SER A 62 5.29 1.86 2.05
C SER A 62 5.81 1.78 3.49
N THR A 63 6.34 2.88 4.03
CA THR A 63 6.77 2.94 5.43
C THR A 63 5.60 2.74 6.39
N ALA A 64 4.46 3.38 6.14
CA ALA A 64 3.27 3.24 6.97
C ALA A 64 2.77 1.78 7.01
N TYR A 65 2.72 1.10 5.86
CA TYR A 65 2.33 -0.30 5.79
C TYR A 65 3.31 -1.21 6.53
N ARG A 66 4.62 -0.94 6.43
CA ARG A 66 5.62 -1.69 7.20
C ARG A 66 5.47 -1.49 8.71
N SER A 67 4.99 -0.32 9.14
CA SER A 67 4.83 0.02 10.57
C SER A 67 3.49 -0.41 11.16
N GLY A 68 2.42 -0.50 10.37
CA GLY A 68 1.05 -0.74 10.89
C GLY A 68 0.13 -1.49 9.93
N GLY A 69 0.68 -2.17 8.93
CA GLY A 69 -0.05 -3.06 8.02
C GLY A 69 -1.23 -2.40 7.31
N LEU A 70 -2.32 -3.17 7.15
CA LEU A 70 -3.56 -2.70 6.52
C LEU A 70 -4.22 -1.56 7.30
N GLU A 71 -4.10 -1.57 8.64
CA GLU A 71 -4.69 -0.53 9.49
C GLU A 71 -4.04 0.84 9.25
N ALA A 72 -2.73 0.88 8.95
CA ALA A 72 -2.05 2.10 8.57
C ALA A 72 -2.59 2.67 7.23
N LEU A 73 -2.97 1.81 6.28
CA LEU A 73 -3.59 2.24 5.01
C LEU A 73 -5.01 2.74 5.19
N LYS A 74 -5.76 2.04 6.05
CA LYS A 74 -7.11 2.38 6.51
C LYS A 74 -7.10 3.61 7.44
N SER A 75 -5.93 4.05 7.92
CA SER A 75 -5.82 4.98 9.04
C SER A 75 -6.62 6.23 8.78
N ALA A 76 -7.78 6.21 9.43
CA ALA A 76 -8.49 7.31 10.01
C ALA A 76 -7.48 8.35 10.50
N TYR A 77 -7.64 9.56 10.00
CA TYR A 77 -7.12 10.77 10.59
C TYR A 77 -7.53 10.82 12.07
N LYS A 78 -6.72 10.29 12.98
CA LYS A 78 -6.90 10.46 14.42
C LYS A 78 -5.78 11.35 14.94
N GLY A 79 -6.04 12.65 14.84
CA GLY A 79 -5.43 13.70 15.65
C GLY A 79 -3.99 14.07 15.31
N LYS A 80 -3.80 15.19 14.59
CA LYS A 80 -2.74 16.09 15.04
C LYS A 80 -3.18 16.67 16.39
N ARG A 81 -2.51 16.26 17.46
CA ARG A 81 -2.35 16.96 18.73
C ARG A 81 -0.83 17.11 18.87
N GLY A 82 -0.21 18.28 18.98
CA GLY A 82 -0.59 19.67 18.82
C GLY A 82 0.71 20.44 18.50
N TYR A 83 0.60 21.70 18.13
CA TYR A 83 1.64 22.70 18.37
C TYR A 83 0.95 23.88 19.05
#